data_AF-A0A2V8J9F3-F1
#
_entry.id   AF-A0A2V8J9F3-F1
#
_cell.length_a   1.000
_cell.length_b   1.000
_cell.length_c   1.000
_cell.angle_alpha   90.00
_cell.angle_beta   90.00
_cell.angle_gamma   90.00
#
_symmetry.space_group_name_H-M   'P 1'
#
loop_
_entity.id
_entity.type
_entity.pdbx_description
1 polymer ?
#
loop_
_entity_poly.entity_id
_entity_poly.type
_entity_poly.pdbx_seq_one_letter_code
_entity_poly.pdbx_strand_id
1 'polypeptide(L)'
;MAARALPARPNLEQYKKQAKELVKAWKTGDSVTLTRIREHHPHLSGRSDADLRRARFTLADAQFIIAREHGFDSWPKFAAQIGSMMGQAPSSEIWKLAERAVVGGDASTLDALLRDHGEMLRTGPVQSTWWGGLAPDYSVGDARAIIAREHHFESWDQFESLAEALKDPSSPAAQFEAAVDAIVTGDVATLERLIHANLDLIRARSTRTHHSTLLHYVGANGVEGFRQRTPKNAVRIAEILLNADADVDAKADMYGGGSTTLGLVATSIHPVTAGVQEDLMSFLLARGASVGTAKGTEAWSSLINGCHANGRGKAAQFLAERAPGLDLEAAAGVGRLDVVKTFFTPDGKLRENATEQQMKDGFTWACEYGRTEVVDFLLHRGMDAAAKLRHHGQTGLHWAGYGGHADTVRVLLQRQAPVNAKDDAFGGTPLGWALYAWGGGGPDAGSDRYYAVVNLLVAAGATVEEEWLAETERGLPLAKKIREDARMRAALGAGS
;
A
#
# COMPACT_ATOMS: atom_id res chain seq x y z
N MET A 1 2.06 55.21 -5.71
CA MET A 1 1.37 54.52 -6.83
C MET A 1 0.24 53.68 -6.29
N ALA A 2 -0.81 53.45 -7.09
CA ALA A 2 -1.87 52.52 -6.74
C ALA A 2 -1.31 51.10 -6.61
N ALA A 3 -1.69 50.39 -5.55
CA ALA A 3 -1.28 49.00 -5.34
C ALA A 3 -1.80 48.14 -6.49
N ARG A 4 -0.97 47.21 -6.97
CA ARG A 4 -1.36 46.22 -7.97
C ARG A 4 -2.38 45.28 -7.35
N ALA A 5 -3.56 45.17 -7.95
CA ALA A 5 -4.57 44.25 -7.47
C ALA A 5 -4.07 42.80 -7.53
N LEU A 6 -4.46 41.99 -6.54
CA LEU A 6 -4.24 40.56 -6.59
C LEU A 6 -5.17 39.92 -7.62
N PRO A 7 -4.71 38.92 -8.39
CA PRO A 7 -5.59 38.14 -9.25
C PRO A 7 -6.59 37.35 -8.39
N ALA A 8 -7.70 36.89 -9.00
CA ALA A 8 -8.76 36.15 -8.31
C ALA A 8 -8.26 34.88 -7.59
N ARG A 9 -7.15 34.29 -8.04
CA ARG A 9 -6.50 33.11 -7.43
C ARG A 9 -4.98 33.35 -7.35
N PRO A 10 -4.48 34.04 -6.32
CA PRO A 10 -3.06 34.33 -6.19
C PRO A 10 -2.28 33.07 -5.75
N ASN A 11 -1.08 32.88 -6.30
CA ASN A 11 -0.23 31.71 -6.01
C ASN A 11 1.11 32.15 -5.41
N LEU A 12 1.37 31.79 -4.15
CA LEU A 12 2.57 32.21 -3.43
C LEU A 12 3.87 31.72 -4.07
N GLU A 13 3.91 30.52 -4.66
CA GLU A 13 5.10 29.99 -5.34
C GLU A 13 5.42 30.75 -6.63
N GLN A 14 4.39 31.23 -7.35
CA GLN A 14 4.60 32.11 -8.50
C GLN A 14 5.25 33.43 -8.08
N TYR A 15 4.82 34.04 -6.97
CA TYR A 15 5.45 35.27 -6.46
C TYR A 15 6.87 35.03 -5.94
N LYS A 16 7.16 33.86 -5.33
CA LYS A 16 8.54 33.47 -4.98
C LYS A 16 9.42 33.32 -6.22
N LYS A 17 8.90 32.76 -7.32
CA LYS A 17 9.60 32.66 -8.60
C LYS A 17 9.85 34.05 -9.19
N GLN A 18 8.86 34.93 -9.17
CA GLN A 18 9.02 36.32 -9.61
C GLN A 18 10.10 37.07 -8.81
N ALA A 19 10.21 36.83 -7.50
CA ALA A 19 11.28 37.42 -6.69
C ALA A 19 12.68 36.96 -7.15
N LYS A 20 12.84 35.66 -7.47
CA LYS A 20 14.09 35.12 -8.01
C LYS A 20 14.42 35.71 -9.38
N GLU A 21 13.43 35.85 -10.26
CA GLU A 21 13.61 36.49 -11.57
C GLU A 21 13.97 37.98 -11.43
N LEU A 22 13.40 38.69 -10.45
CA LEU A 22 13.74 40.09 -10.18
C LEU A 22 15.21 40.24 -9.74
N VAL A 23 15.73 39.33 -8.90
CA VAL A 23 17.15 39.29 -8.54
C VAL A 23 18.03 39.03 -9.78
N LYS A 24 17.60 38.12 -10.66
CA LYS A 24 18.35 37.80 -11.89
C LYS A 24 18.38 38.99 -12.86
N ALA A 25 17.25 39.65 -13.06
CA ALA A 25 17.13 40.83 -13.92
C ALA A 25 17.92 42.04 -13.37
N TRP A 26 17.98 42.20 -12.05
CA TRP A 26 18.83 43.21 -11.42
C TRP A 26 20.32 42.98 -11.75
N LYS A 27 20.81 41.73 -11.68
CA LYS A 27 22.21 41.40 -12.02
C LYS A 27 22.58 41.74 -13.46
N THR A 28 21.63 41.64 -14.38
CA THR A 28 21.83 42.01 -15.79
C THR A 28 21.65 43.50 -16.06
N GLY A 29 21.34 44.30 -15.02
CA GLY A 29 21.16 45.74 -15.14
C GLY A 29 19.90 46.17 -15.89
N ASP A 30 18.87 45.31 -15.90
CA ASP A 30 17.59 45.54 -16.56
C ASP A 30 16.91 46.84 -16.08
N SER A 31 16.58 47.72 -17.02
CA SER A 31 16.08 49.08 -16.71
C SER A 31 14.71 49.06 -16.03
N VAL A 32 13.85 48.09 -16.36
CA VAL A 32 12.54 47.92 -15.73
C VAL A 32 12.71 47.50 -14.27
N THR A 33 13.61 46.57 -14.00
CA THR A 33 13.94 46.13 -12.64
C THR A 33 14.56 47.24 -11.80
N LEU A 34 15.49 48.02 -12.36
CA LEU A 34 16.07 49.17 -11.67
C LEU A 34 15.03 50.24 -11.32
N THR A 35 14.02 50.43 -12.19
CA THR A 35 12.88 51.33 -11.92
C THR A 35 12.04 50.83 -10.75
N ARG A 36 11.66 49.54 -10.75
CA ARG A 36 10.90 48.91 -9.65
C ARG A 36 11.63 49.00 -8.31
N ILE A 37 12.96 48.85 -8.31
CA ILE A 37 13.79 49.01 -7.11
C ILE A 37 13.71 50.45 -6.58
N ARG A 38 13.81 51.47 -7.43
CA ARG A 38 13.71 52.87 -6.99
C ARG A 38 12.36 53.21 -6.36
N GLU A 39 11.30 52.65 -6.94
CA GLU A 39 9.93 52.96 -6.55
C GLU A 39 9.54 52.29 -5.23
N HIS A 40 10.02 51.08 -4.98
CA HIS A 40 9.51 50.25 -3.89
C HIS A 40 10.55 49.92 -2.79
N HIS A 41 11.85 50.09 -3.04
CA HIS A 41 12.88 49.74 -2.05
C HIS A 41 13.22 50.91 -1.10
N PRO A 42 13.18 50.73 0.23
CA PRO A 42 13.25 51.82 1.20
C PRO A 42 14.62 52.54 1.23
N HIS A 43 15.71 51.82 0.98
CA HIS A 43 17.08 52.35 1.10
C HIS A 43 17.81 52.51 -0.25
N LEU A 44 17.16 52.09 -1.34
CA LEU A 44 17.70 52.17 -2.70
C LEU A 44 16.90 53.14 -3.57
N SER A 45 15.84 53.73 -3.02
CA SER A 45 15.09 54.79 -3.67
C SER A 45 15.97 56.00 -4.00
N GLY A 46 15.73 56.63 -5.16
CA GLY A 46 16.43 57.85 -5.60
C GLY A 46 17.89 57.66 -6.08
N ARG A 47 18.44 56.45 -6.07
CA ARG A 47 19.82 56.20 -6.52
C ARG A 47 19.95 56.16 -8.05
N SER A 48 21.14 56.54 -8.56
CA SER A 48 21.46 56.45 -9.98
C SER A 48 21.52 55.00 -10.46
N ASP A 49 21.38 54.77 -11.76
CA ASP A 49 21.46 53.44 -12.38
C ASP A 49 22.81 52.76 -12.06
N ALA A 50 23.89 53.55 -12.08
CA ALA A 50 25.23 53.09 -11.77
C ALA A 50 25.36 52.65 -10.30
N ASP A 51 24.75 53.39 -9.37
CA ASP A 51 24.78 53.07 -7.95
C ASP A 51 23.94 51.85 -7.61
N LEU A 52 22.77 51.68 -8.26
CA LEU A 52 21.90 50.53 -8.06
C LEU A 52 22.53 49.23 -8.57
N ARG A 53 23.30 49.28 -9.66
CA ARG A 53 24.05 48.12 -10.19
C ARG A 53 25.20 47.69 -9.26
N ARG A 54 25.71 48.61 -8.43
CA ARG A 54 26.78 48.35 -7.45
C ARG A 54 26.28 48.05 -6.05
N ALA A 55 25.01 48.33 -5.77
CA ALA A 55 24.38 48.09 -4.48
C ALA A 55 24.27 46.58 -4.17
N ARG A 56 24.16 46.22 -2.89
CA ARG A 56 23.78 44.86 -2.52
C ARG A 56 22.26 44.72 -2.66
N PHE A 57 21.81 43.77 -3.47
CA PHE A 57 20.39 43.46 -3.65
C PHE A 57 20.16 41.95 -3.47
N THR A 58 19.29 41.60 -2.53
CA THR A 58 19.08 40.22 -2.08
C THR A 58 17.69 39.70 -2.46
N LEU A 59 17.47 38.40 -2.28
CA LEU A 59 16.15 37.81 -2.47
C LEU A 59 15.11 38.40 -1.51
N ALA A 60 15.50 38.76 -0.28
CA ALA A 60 14.61 39.42 0.67
C ALA A 60 14.18 40.80 0.18
N ASP A 61 15.10 41.56 -0.44
CA ASP A 61 14.81 42.87 -1.03
C ASP A 61 13.84 42.74 -2.22
N ALA A 62 14.01 41.71 -3.05
CA ALA A 62 13.11 41.42 -4.16
C ALA A 62 11.71 40.99 -3.70
N GLN A 63 11.64 40.12 -2.67
CA GLN A 63 10.38 39.73 -2.04
C GLN A 63 9.67 40.94 -1.41
N PHE A 64 10.42 41.81 -0.75
CA PHE A 64 9.89 43.04 -0.17
C PHE A 64 9.30 43.97 -1.22
N ILE A 65 9.98 44.16 -2.36
CA ILE A 65 9.46 44.97 -3.48
C ILE A 65 8.13 44.41 -3.99
N ILE A 66 8.04 43.10 -4.23
CA ILE A 66 6.80 42.46 -4.69
C ILE A 66 5.67 42.64 -3.66
N ALA A 67 5.95 42.49 -2.37
CA ALA A 67 4.95 42.73 -1.32
C ALA A 67 4.43 44.18 -1.36
N ARG A 68 5.34 45.16 -1.52
CA ARG A 68 4.97 46.59 -1.61
C ARG A 68 4.21 46.95 -2.87
N GLU A 69 4.51 46.31 -4.00
CA GLU A 69 3.73 46.47 -5.24
C GLU A 69 2.26 46.12 -5.02
N HIS A 70 1.97 45.16 -4.14
CA HIS A 70 0.62 44.75 -3.75
C HIS A 70 0.07 45.47 -2.51
N GLY A 71 0.77 46.47 -1.99
CA GLY A 71 0.31 47.29 -0.85
C GLY A 71 0.63 46.72 0.54
N PHE A 72 1.51 45.73 0.63
CA PHE A 72 1.93 45.13 1.90
C PHE A 72 3.26 45.72 2.36
N ASP A 73 3.40 45.94 3.66
CA ASP A 73 4.59 46.51 4.32
C ASP A 73 5.69 45.46 4.59
N SER A 74 5.41 44.17 4.39
CA SER A 74 6.40 43.10 4.51
C SER A 74 5.99 41.85 3.72
N TRP A 75 6.99 41.06 3.30
CA TRP A 75 6.76 39.77 2.63
C TRP A 75 5.99 38.76 3.49
N PRO A 76 6.25 38.60 4.82
CA PRO A 76 5.46 37.70 5.65
C PRO A 76 3.97 38.06 5.71
N LYS A 77 3.61 39.35 5.80
CA LYS A 77 2.20 39.78 5.77
C LYS A 77 1.54 39.54 4.41
N PHE A 78 2.28 39.79 3.32
CA PHE A 78 1.82 39.43 1.98
C PHE A 78 1.57 37.91 1.85
N ALA A 79 2.55 37.09 2.24
CA ALA A 79 2.46 35.64 2.20
C ALA A 79 1.32 35.10 3.07
N ALA A 80 1.11 35.66 4.26
CA ALA A 80 0.00 35.30 5.14
C ALA A 80 -1.36 35.66 4.54
N GLN A 81 -1.48 36.83 3.87
CA GLN A 81 -2.72 37.20 3.19
C GLN A 81 -3.02 36.28 2.00
N ILE A 82 -2.01 35.95 1.18
CA ILE A 82 -2.18 34.95 0.11
C ILE A 82 -2.58 33.59 0.71
N GLY A 83 -1.93 33.16 1.79
CA GLY A 83 -2.28 31.93 2.50
C GLY A 83 -3.70 31.93 3.08
N SER A 84 -4.16 33.07 3.61
CA SER A 84 -5.52 33.22 4.13
C SER A 84 -6.59 33.30 3.05
N MET A 85 -6.27 33.85 1.87
CA MET A 85 -7.16 33.85 0.69
C MET A 85 -7.22 32.46 0.04
N MET A 86 -6.20 31.64 0.26
CA MET A 86 -6.16 30.22 -0.06
C MET A 86 -6.67 29.35 1.10
N GLY A 87 -7.77 29.73 1.76
CA GLY A 87 -8.47 28.89 2.75
C GLY A 87 -9.06 27.60 2.14
N GLN A 88 -8.22 26.77 1.54
CA GLN A 88 -8.48 25.38 1.20
C GLN A 88 -8.04 24.57 2.41
N ALA A 89 -8.91 23.68 2.89
CA ALA A 89 -8.49 22.69 3.87
C ALA A 89 -7.23 21.96 3.34
N PRO A 90 -6.26 21.60 4.19
CA PRO A 90 -5.10 20.81 3.76
C PRO A 90 -5.56 19.65 2.89
N SER A 91 -4.82 19.29 1.83
CA SER A 91 -5.18 18.18 0.92
C SER A 91 -5.67 16.94 1.67
N SER A 92 -5.01 16.60 2.79
CA SER A 92 -5.39 15.49 3.68
C SER A 92 -6.78 15.62 4.31
N GLU A 93 -7.25 16.83 4.63
CA GLU A 93 -8.60 17.06 5.15
C GLU A 93 -9.67 16.92 4.06
N ILE A 94 -9.37 17.29 2.81
CA ILE A 94 -10.28 17.06 1.68
C ILE A 94 -10.43 15.56 1.41
N TRP A 95 -9.33 14.80 1.46
CA TRP A 95 -9.39 13.33 1.38
C TRP A 95 -10.25 12.73 2.50
N LYS A 96 -10.03 13.13 3.76
CA LYS A 96 -10.86 12.66 4.89
C LYS A 96 -12.34 13.03 4.75
N LEU A 97 -12.65 14.21 4.22
CA LEU A 97 -14.03 14.63 3.95
C LEU A 97 -14.66 13.77 2.85
N ALA A 98 -13.93 13.50 1.77
CA ALA A 98 -14.40 12.64 0.68
C ALA A 98 -14.62 11.21 1.17
N GLU A 99 -13.72 10.66 2.00
CA GLU A 99 -13.89 9.34 2.61
C GLU A 99 -15.11 9.28 3.51
N ARG A 100 -15.31 10.28 4.37
CA ARG A 100 -16.52 10.35 5.22
C ARG A 100 -17.79 10.46 4.41
N ALA A 101 -17.77 11.22 3.31
CA ALA A 101 -18.91 11.33 2.42
C ALA A 101 -19.20 9.99 1.73
N VAL A 102 -18.15 9.26 1.30
CA VAL A 102 -18.32 7.91 0.76
C VAL A 102 -18.96 6.98 1.79
N VAL A 103 -18.34 6.82 2.96
CA VAL A 103 -18.82 5.91 4.03
C VAL A 103 -20.22 6.27 4.52
N GLY A 104 -20.52 7.56 4.61
CA GLY A 104 -21.82 8.07 5.06
C GLY A 104 -22.91 8.06 3.98
N GLY A 105 -22.58 7.74 2.73
CA GLY A 105 -23.53 7.83 1.61
C GLY A 105 -23.93 9.26 1.23
N ASP A 106 -23.14 10.27 1.59
CA ASP A 106 -23.43 11.68 1.34
C ASP A 106 -23.00 12.08 -0.09
N ALA A 107 -23.85 11.70 -1.05
CA ALA A 107 -23.61 12.00 -2.46
C ALA A 107 -23.54 13.51 -2.74
N SER A 108 -24.26 14.34 -1.99
CA SER A 108 -24.26 15.79 -2.19
C SER A 108 -22.93 16.42 -1.79
N THR A 109 -22.39 16.04 -0.62
CA THR A 109 -21.06 16.49 -0.20
C THR A 109 -19.99 15.95 -1.14
N LEU A 110 -20.05 14.66 -1.51
CA LEU A 110 -19.06 14.09 -2.42
C LEU A 110 -19.10 14.74 -3.81
N ASP A 111 -20.27 15.06 -4.34
CA ASP A 111 -20.41 15.78 -5.61
C ASP A 111 -19.76 17.16 -5.55
N ALA A 112 -19.98 17.90 -4.45
CA ALA A 112 -19.32 19.19 -4.25
C ALA A 112 -17.79 19.06 -4.20
N LEU A 113 -17.28 18.05 -3.48
CA LEU A 113 -15.83 17.80 -3.40
C LEU A 113 -15.24 17.38 -4.75
N LEU A 114 -15.94 16.54 -5.53
CA LEU A 114 -15.49 16.14 -6.87
C LEU A 114 -15.52 17.30 -7.86
N ARG A 115 -16.48 18.24 -7.73
CA ARG A 115 -16.52 19.45 -8.56
C ARG A 115 -15.41 20.42 -8.21
N ASP A 116 -15.16 20.65 -6.92
CA ASP A 116 -14.24 21.69 -6.45
C ASP A 116 -12.78 21.19 -6.35
N HIS A 117 -12.58 19.89 -6.16
CA HIS A 117 -11.28 19.24 -5.93
C HIS A 117 -11.05 17.96 -6.76
N GLY A 118 -11.83 17.73 -7.81
CA GLY A 118 -11.82 16.48 -8.58
C GLY A 118 -10.47 16.11 -9.21
N GLU A 119 -9.68 17.07 -9.68
CA GLU A 119 -8.34 16.78 -10.22
C GLU A 119 -7.45 16.11 -9.16
N MET A 120 -7.49 16.62 -7.92
CA MET A 120 -6.75 16.06 -6.79
C MET A 120 -7.26 14.67 -6.41
N LEU A 121 -8.58 14.50 -6.29
CA LEU A 121 -9.16 13.22 -5.87
C LEU A 121 -9.00 12.13 -6.94
N ARG A 122 -9.07 12.49 -8.23
CA ARG A 122 -9.02 11.53 -9.35
C ARG A 122 -7.62 11.16 -9.80
N THR A 123 -6.64 12.04 -9.62
CA THR A 123 -5.28 11.85 -10.16
C THR A 123 -4.18 12.01 -9.13
N GLY A 124 -4.50 12.56 -7.95
CA GLY A 124 -3.54 12.76 -6.87
C GLY A 124 -3.10 11.44 -6.23
N PRO A 125 -1.95 11.45 -5.53
CA PRO A 125 -1.55 10.30 -4.72
C PRO A 125 -2.62 10.07 -3.67
N VAL A 126 -3.22 8.88 -3.74
CA VAL A 126 -4.28 8.45 -2.85
C VAL A 126 -3.85 8.60 -1.40
N GLN A 127 -4.69 9.26 -0.60
CA GLN A 127 -4.51 9.38 0.85
C GLN A 127 -5.75 8.80 1.51
N SER A 128 -5.55 7.82 2.39
CA SER A 128 -6.67 7.14 3.02
C SER A 128 -6.50 6.93 4.51
N THR A 129 -7.62 7.05 5.21
CA THR A 129 -7.77 6.65 6.62
C THR A 129 -8.41 5.28 6.78
N TRP A 130 -8.80 4.62 5.68
CA TRP A 130 -9.31 3.26 5.70
C TRP A 130 -8.21 2.28 6.13
N TRP A 131 -8.61 1.20 6.79
CA TRP A 131 -7.67 0.21 7.28
C TRP A 131 -6.92 -0.45 6.12
N GLY A 132 -5.60 -0.57 6.26
CA GLY A 132 -4.74 -1.13 5.22
C GLY A 132 -4.50 -0.20 4.01
N GLY A 133 -4.95 1.06 4.06
CA GLY A 133 -4.76 2.03 2.96
C GLY A 133 -5.67 1.78 1.75
N LEU A 134 -6.75 1.04 1.93
CA LEU A 134 -7.77 0.73 0.92
C LEU A 134 -8.62 1.97 0.63
N ALA A 135 -8.09 2.96 -0.08
CA ALA A 135 -8.87 4.15 -0.38
C ALA A 135 -10.00 3.88 -1.38
N PRO A 136 -11.08 4.66 -1.32
CA PRO A 136 -12.05 4.72 -2.39
C PRO A 136 -11.39 5.03 -3.73
N ASP A 137 -11.83 4.36 -4.80
CA ASP A 137 -11.47 4.77 -6.15
C ASP A 137 -12.35 5.95 -6.55
N TYR A 138 -11.79 7.15 -6.63
CA TYR A 138 -12.51 8.33 -7.11
C TYR A 138 -12.41 8.52 -8.63
N SER A 139 -11.57 7.74 -9.32
CA SER A 139 -11.17 8.01 -10.70
C SER A 139 -12.32 7.88 -11.70
N VAL A 140 -13.25 6.95 -11.47
CA VAL A 140 -14.37 6.64 -12.39
C VAL A 140 -15.73 6.82 -11.73
N GLY A 141 -16.63 7.51 -12.43
CA GLY A 141 -18.03 7.71 -12.03
C GLY A 141 -18.32 9.06 -11.38
N ASP A 142 -19.61 9.33 -11.19
CA ASP A 142 -20.11 10.42 -10.35
C ASP A 142 -20.14 10.00 -8.86
N ALA A 143 -20.55 10.92 -7.98
CA ALA A 143 -20.59 10.67 -6.53
C ALA A 143 -21.43 9.44 -6.16
N ARG A 144 -22.58 9.24 -6.82
CA ARG A 144 -23.49 8.13 -6.55
C ARG A 144 -22.89 6.80 -6.99
N ALA A 145 -22.33 6.76 -8.20
CA ALA A 145 -21.65 5.58 -8.72
C ALA A 145 -20.44 5.19 -7.87
N ILE A 146 -19.67 6.17 -7.39
CA ILE A 146 -18.54 5.93 -6.47
C ILE A 146 -19.07 5.33 -5.17
N ILE A 147 -20.01 5.99 -4.48
CA ILE A 147 -20.56 5.48 -3.21
C ILE A 147 -21.12 4.06 -3.37
N ALA A 148 -21.96 3.82 -4.39
CA ALA A 148 -22.56 2.51 -4.61
C ALA A 148 -21.48 1.43 -4.77
N ARG A 149 -20.47 1.67 -5.62
CA ARG A 149 -19.36 0.74 -5.84
C ARG A 149 -18.56 0.47 -4.57
N GLU A 150 -18.19 1.51 -3.84
CA GLU A 150 -17.38 1.40 -2.62
C GLU A 150 -18.15 0.74 -1.47
N HIS A 151 -19.49 0.76 -1.54
CA HIS A 151 -20.38 -0.03 -0.70
C HIS A 151 -20.73 -1.40 -1.28
N HIS A 152 -20.08 -1.84 -2.36
CA HIS A 152 -20.32 -3.14 -3.01
C HIS A 152 -21.77 -3.31 -3.50
N PHE A 153 -22.34 -2.28 -4.11
CA PHE A 153 -23.61 -2.31 -4.85
C PHE A 153 -23.37 -2.09 -6.34
N GLU A 154 -24.22 -2.72 -7.17
CA GLU A 154 -24.16 -2.54 -8.63
C GLU A 154 -24.77 -1.19 -9.06
N SER A 155 -25.67 -0.65 -8.24
CA SER A 155 -26.36 0.60 -8.54
C SER A 155 -26.66 1.42 -7.27
N TRP A 156 -26.88 2.71 -7.49
CA TRP A 156 -27.32 3.64 -6.45
C TRP A 156 -28.68 3.26 -5.86
N ASP A 157 -29.61 2.74 -6.67
CA ASP A 157 -30.94 2.34 -6.20
C ASP A 157 -30.88 1.18 -5.20
N GLN A 158 -29.94 0.23 -5.40
CA GLN A 158 -29.69 -0.86 -4.44
C GLN A 158 -29.15 -0.30 -3.11
N PHE A 159 -28.22 0.66 -3.19
CA PHE A 159 -27.67 1.34 -2.02
C PHE A 159 -28.75 2.12 -1.25
N GLU A 160 -29.59 2.90 -1.94
CA GLU A 160 -30.71 3.64 -1.33
C GLU A 160 -31.75 2.69 -0.72
N SER A 161 -32.03 1.55 -1.36
CA SER A 161 -32.95 0.54 -0.83
C SER A 161 -32.46 -0.02 0.49
N LEU A 162 -31.15 -0.28 0.63
CA LEU A 162 -30.57 -0.65 1.93
C LEU A 162 -30.73 0.52 2.92
N ALA A 163 -30.33 1.74 2.55
CA ALA A 163 -30.40 2.90 3.43
C ALA A 163 -31.83 3.16 3.96
N GLU A 164 -32.86 2.92 3.15
CA GLU A 164 -34.26 2.98 3.58
C GLU A 164 -34.59 1.87 4.58
N ALA A 165 -34.19 0.62 4.30
CA ALA A 165 -34.40 -0.50 5.22
C ALA A 165 -33.71 -0.29 6.58
N LEU A 166 -32.58 0.42 6.62
CA LEU A 166 -31.86 0.75 7.85
C LEU A 166 -32.59 1.76 8.75
N LYS A 167 -33.60 2.48 8.25
CA LYS A 167 -34.40 3.40 9.07
C LYS A 167 -35.29 2.68 10.08
N ASP A 168 -35.62 1.40 9.83
CA ASP A 168 -36.30 0.53 10.78
C ASP A 168 -35.28 -0.42 11.43
N PRO A 169 -34.90 -0.19 12.70
CA PRO A 169 -33.95 -1.06 13.41
C PRO A 169 -34.43 -2.51 13.58
N SER A 170 -35.71 -2.79 13.38
CA SER A 170 -36.27 -4.14 13.43
C SER A 170 -36.18 -4.88 12.10
N SER A 171 -35.83 -4.20 11.01
CA SER A 171 -35.70 -4.83 9.69
C SER A 171 -34.55 -5.85 9.67
N PRO A 172 -34.66 -6.95 8.89
CA PRO A 172 -33.58 -7.93 8.77
C PRO A 172 -32.25 -7.30 8.31
N ALA A 173 -32.32 -6.32 7.41
CA ALA A 173 -31.14 -5.61 6.92
C ALA A 173 -30.47 -4.79 8.04
N ALA A 174 -31.26 -4.06 8.84
CA ALA A 174 -30.72 -3.28 9.95
C ALA A 174 -30.07 -4.15 11.03
N GLN A 175 -30.70 -5.28 11.36
CA GLN A 175 -30.15 -6.22 12.33
C GLN A 175 -28.87 -6.89 11.82
N PHE A 176 -28.82 -7.26 10.54
CA PHE A 176 -27.62 -7.81 9.92
C PHE A 176 -26.47 -6.82 9.92
N GLU A 177 -26.70 -5.58 9.46
CA GLU A 177 -25.68 -4.53 9.43
C GLU A 177 -25.19 -4.17 10.84
N ALA A 178 -26.08 -4.14 11.85
CA ALA A 178 -25.68 -3.94 13.24
C ALA A 178 -24.83 -5.10 13.79
N ALA A 179 -25.14 -6.34 13.41
CA ALA A 179 -24.33 -7.50 13.78
C ALA A 179 -22.94 -7.44 13.11
N VAL A 180 -22.86 -7.00 11.85
CA VAL A 180 -21.59 -6.75 11.16
C VAL A 180 -20.78 -5.67 11.90
N ASP A 181 -21.38 -4.54 12.26
CA ASP A 181 -20.67 -3.49 13.00
C ASP A 181 -20.16 -4.00 14.36
N ALA A 182 -20.95 -4.84 15.06
CA ALA A 182 -20.54 -5.48 16.30
C ALA A 182 -19.33 -6.42 16.10
N ILE A 183 -19.31 -7.19 15.01
CA ILE A 183 -18.18 -8.06 14.64
C ILE A 183 -16.92 -7.23 14.37
N VAL A 184 -17.01 -6.20 13.52
CA VAL A 184 -15.87 -5.37 13.10
C VAL A 184 -15.29 -4.56 14.26
N THR A 185 -16.14 -4.12 15.19
CA THR A 185 -15.72 -3.33 16.36
C THR A 185 -15.31 -4.17 17.57
N GLY A 186 -15.62 -5.47 17.59
CA GLY A 186 -15.34 -6.34 18.72
C GLY A 186 -16.43 -6.33 19.81
N ASP A 187 -17.60 -5.75 19.55
CA ASP A 187 -18.72 -5.66 20.50
C ASP A 187 -19.49 -7.00 20.60
N VAL A 188 -18.92 -7.90 21.39
CA VAL A 188 -19.50 -9.21 21.67
C VAL A 188 -20.89 -9.11 22.34
N ALA A 189 -21.12 -8.11 23.20
CA ALA A 189 -22.38 -8.00 23.92
C ALA A 189 -23.53 -7.66 22.97
N THR A 190 -23.32 -6.73 22.03
CA THR A 190 -24.30 -6.43 21.00
C THR A 190 -24.51 -7.61 20.06
N LEU A 191 -23.43 -8.27 19.62
CA LEU A 191 -23.52 -9.44 18.75
C LEU A 191 -24.35 -10.57 19.37
N GLU A 192 -24.04 -10.94 20.62
CA GLU A 192 -24.77 -11.98 21.35
C GLU A 192 -26.25 -11.58 21.49
N ARG A 193 -26.54 -10.34 21.89
CA ARG A 193 -27.93 -9.87 22.01
C ARG A 193 -28.70 -9.98 20.70
N LEU A 194 -28.10 -9.61 19.57
CA LEU A 194 -28.74 -9.68 18.25
C LEU A 194 -29.01 -11.13 17.83
N ILE A 195 -28.03 -12.02 17.99
CA ILE A 195 -28.19 -13.45 17.65
C ILE A 195 -29.25 -14.12 18.52
N HIS A 196 -29.31 -13.81 19.82
CA HIS A 196 -30.35 -14.34 20.71
C HIS A 196 -31.75 -13.84 20.33
N ALA A 197 -31.86 -12.59 19.86
CA ALA A 197 -33.14 -12.01 19.44
C ALA A 197 -33.59 -12.53 18.07
N ASN A 198 -32.65 -12.81 17.16
CA ASN A 198 -32.92 -13.29 15.82
C ASN A 198 -31.82 -14.26 15.35
N LEU A 199 -32.10 -15.55 15.46
CA LEU A 199 -31.14 -16.61 15.07
C LEU A 199 -30.97 -16.71 13.55
N ASP A 200 -31.93 -16.23 12.75
CA ASP A 200 -31.85 -16.27 11.29
C ASP A 200 -30.68 -15.45 10.74
N LEU A 201 -30.18 -14.49 11.53
CA LEU A 201 -28.98 -13.70 11.22
C LEU A 201 -27.74 -14.57 10.94
N ILE A 202 -27.66 -15.75 11.55
CA ILE A 202 -26.52 -16.67 11.36
C ILE A 202 -26.44 -17.22 9.93
N ARG A 203 -27.60 -17.42 9.29
CA ARG A 203 -27.71 -17.93 7.92
C ARG A 203 -27.96 -16.82 6.90
N ALA A 204 -28.30 -15.62 7.37
CA ALA A 204 -28.47 -14.44 6.54
C ALA A 204 -27.18 -14.07 5.79
N ARG A 205 -27.36 -13.36 4.67
CA ARG A 205 -26.29 -12.88 3.81
C ARG A 205 -26.45 -11.38 3.61
N SER A 206 -25.31 -10.71 3.46
CA SER A 206 -25.26 -9.32 3.02
C SER A 206 -26.00 -9.15 1.69
N THR A 207 -26.72 -8.04 1.55
CA THR A 207 -27.38 -7.64 0.30
C THR A 207 -26.42 -7.06 -0.73
N ARG A 208 -25.14 -6.92 -0.36
CA ARG A 208 -24.05 -6.45 -1.21
C ARG A 208 -23.57 -7.57 -2.13
N THR A 209 -22.87 -7.21 -3.21
CA THR A 209 -22.44 -8.13 -4.28
C THR A 209 -21.56 -9.29 -3.81
N HIS A 210 -20.88 -9.15 -2.67
CA HIS A 210 -20.08 -10.23 -2.10
C HIS A 210 -20.91 -11.28 -1.33
N HIS A 211 -22.19 -11.04 -1.02
CA HIS A 211 -23.11 -11.99 -0.35
C HIS A 211 -22.55 -12.69 0.91
N SER A 212 -21.73 -11.99 1.68
CA SER A 212 -21.06 -12.52 2.87
C SER A 212 -22.04 -12.87 3.98
N THR A 213 -21.81 -13.99 4.67
CA THR A 213 -22.42 -14.27 5.98
C THR A 213 -21.68 -13.51 7.09
N LEU A 214 -22.25 -13.46 8.30
CA LEU A 214 -21.58 -12.85 9.47
C LEU A 214 -20.19 -13.46 9.74
N LEU A 215 -20.01 -14.77 9.52
CA LEU A 215 -18.73 -15.42 9.77
C LEU A 215 -17.61 -14.91 8.83
N HIS A 216 -17.93 -14.57 7.58
CA HIS A 216 -16.94 -14.01 6.65
C HIS A 216 -16.38 -12.67 7.11
N TYR A 217 -17.19 -11.85 7.80
CA TYR A 217 -16.75 -10.57 8.35
C TYR A 217 -15.67 -10.73 9.43
N VAL A 218 -15.54 -11.89 10.07
CA VAL A 218 -14.43 -12.18 10.99
C VAL A 218 -13.08 -12.21 10.25
N GLY A 219 -13.07 -12.64 8.97
CA GLY A 219 -11.89 -12.59 8.12
C GLY A 219 -11.46 -11.18 7.71
N ALA A 220 -12.39 -10.21 7.79
CA ALA A 220 -12.17 -8.80 7.50
C ALA A 220 -11.47 -8.54 6.14
N ASN A 221 -11.76 -9.36 5.12
CA ASN A 221 -11.08 -9.36 3.84
C ASN A 221 -12.11 -9.56 2.72
N GLY A 222 -11.98 -8.81 1.62
CA GLY A 222 -12.93 -8.89 0.49
C GLY A 222 -14.32 -8.31 0.74
N VAL A 223 -14.53 -7.69 1.90
CA VAL A 223 -15.73 -6.92 2.28
C VAL A 223 -15.46 -5.42 2.12
N GLU A 224 -16.39 -4.57 2.55
CA GLU A 224 -16.33 -3.12 2.39
C GLU A 224 -15.05 -2.55 3.03
N GLY A 225 -14.28 -1.77 2.26
CA GLY A 225 -12.93 -1.35 2.67
C GLY A 225 -12.90 -0.60 4.01
N PHE A 226 -13.92 0.21 4.30
CA PHE A 226 -14.05 0.92 5.59
C PHE A 226 -14.34 0.01 6.79
N ARG A 227 -14.77 -1.24 6.54
CA ARG A 227 -15.07 -2.27 7.55
C ARG A 227 -14.02 -3.39 7.62
N GLN A 228 -12.99 -3.38 6.79
CA GLN A 228 -11.91 -4.38 6.82
C GLN A 228 -10.99 -4.19 8.03
N ARG A 229 -11.49 -4.52 9.23
CA ARG A 229 -10.76 -4.47 10.49
C ARG A 229 -11.00 -5.74 11.29
N THR A 230 -9.92 -6.36 11.76
CA THR A 230 -9.98 -7.52 12.66
C THR A 230 -9.81 -7.07 14.12
N PRO A 231 -10.79 -7.31 15.01
CA PRO A 231 -10.63 -7.01 16.42
C PRO A 231 -9.78 -8.06 17.14
N LYS A 232 -9.15 -7.70 18.26
CA LYS A 232 -8.30 -8.63 19.04
C LYS A 232 -9.06 -9.84 19.60
N ASN A 233 -10.38 -9.72 19.76
CA ASN A 233 -11.26 -10.80 20.20
C ASN A 233 -11.96 -11.54 19.04
N ALA A 234 -11.42 -11.48 17.81
CA ALA A 234 -12.00 -12.14 16.63
C ALA A 234 -12.25 -13.65 16.83
N VAL A 235 -11.38 -14.36 17.58
CA VAL A 235 -11.58 -15.78 17.91
C VAL A 235 -12.86 -15.99 18.73
N ARG A 236 -13.13 -15.12 19.72
CA ARG A 236 -14.36 -15.17 20.53
C ARG A 236 -15.59 -14.87 19.67
N ILE A 237 -15.48 -13.93 18.73
CA ILE A 237 -16.58 -13.64 17.79
C ILE A 237 -16.87 -14.86 16.91
N ALA A 238 -15.84 -15.48 16.31
CA ALA A 238 -15.99 -16.71 15.54
C ALA A 238 -16.65 -17.82 16.38
N GLU A 239 -16.25 -17.94 17.65
CA GLU A 239 -16.82 -18.91 18.58
C GLU A 239 -18.32 -18.71 18.78
N ILE A 240 -18.77 -17.48 19.00
CA ILE A 240 -20.19 -17.16 19.15
C ILE A 240 -20.97 -17.56 17.90
N LEU A 241 -20.49 -17.17 16.72
CA LEU A 241 -21.15 -17.47 15.44
C LEU A 241 -21.22 -18.98 15.17
N LEU A 242 -20.12 -19.71 15.39
CA LEU A 242 -20.06 -21.15 15.16
C LEU A 242 -20.76 -21.97 16.25
N ASN A 243 -20.95 -21.43 17.46
CA ASN A 243 -21.83 -22.03 18.48
C ASN A 243 -23.31 -21.84 18.13
N ALA A 244 -23.64 -20.78 17.42
CA ALA A 244 -24.97 -20.50 16.89
C ALA A 244 -25.25 -21.20 15.54
N ASP A 245 -24.42 -22.19 15.17
CA ASP A 245 -24.55 -23.00 13.95
C ASP A 245 -24.29 -22.23 12.63
N ALA A 246 -23.35 -21.28 12.63
CA ALA A 246 -22.84 -20.74 11.36
C ALA A 246 -22.13 -21.84 10.55
N ASP A 247 -22.38 -21.89 9.24
CA ASP A 247 -21.63 -22.78 8.35
C ASP A 247 -20.19 -22.27 8.19
N VAL A 248 -19.25 -23.07 8.68
CA VAL A 248 -17.81 -22.76 8.72
C VAL A 248 -17.21 -22.64 7.30
N ASP A 249 -17.76 -23.39 6.34
CA ASP A 249 -17.31 -23.45 4.96
C ASP A 249 -18.28 -22.74 4.01
N ALA A 250 -19.18 -21.91 4.55
CA ALA A 250 -20.01 -21.02 3.75
C ALA A 250 -19.14 -20.25 2.76
N LYS A 251 -19.61 -20.15 1.53
CA LYS A 251 -18.94 -19.44 0.44
C LYS A 251 -19.61 -18.11 0.20
N ALA A 252 -18.81 -17.13 -0.17
CA ALA A 252 -19.29 -15.82 -0.58
C ALA A 252 -18.53 -15.34 -1.84
N ASP A 253 -19.08 -14.30 -2.46
CA ASP A 253 -18.91 -13.96 -3.88
C ASP A 253 -17.86 -12.87 -4.13
N MET A 254 -16.90 -12.71 -3.22
CA MET A 254 -15.74 -11.85 -3.45
C MET A 254 -14.62 -12.58 -4.21
N TYR A 255 -13.82 -11.81 -4.95
CA TYR A 255 -12.65 -12.28 -5.71
C TYR A 255 -12.93 -13.32 -6.80
N GLY A 256 -14.10 -13.28 -7.43
CA GLY A 256 -14.51 -14.30 -8.41
C GLY A 256 -15.23 -15.50 -7.80
N GLY A 257 -15.53 -15.44 -6.50
CA GLY A 257 -16.41 -16.36 -5.80
C GLY A 257 -15.70 -17.53 -5.11
N GLY A 258 -16.45 -18.19 -4.22
CA GLY A 258 -15.98 -19.37 -3.49
C GLY A 258 -15.09 -19.08 -2.28
N SER A 259 -14.97 -17.82 -1.87
CA SER A 259 -14.17 -17.43 -0.70
C SER A 259 -14.82 -17.94 0.58
N THR A 260 -14.07 -18.69 1.39
CA THR A 260 -14.48 -19.16 2.72
C THR A 260 -13.84 -18.30 3.82
N THR A 261 -14.39 -18.34 5.04
CA THR A 261 -13.82 -17.61 6.17
C THR A 261 -12.36 -17.97 6.44
N LEU A 262 -12.02 -19.27 6.41
CA LEU A 262 -10.63 -19.71 6.56
C LEU A 262 -9.73 -19.11 5.48
N GLY A 263 -10.20 -19.11 4.23
CA GLY A 263 -9.45 -18.53 3.11
C GLY A 263 -9.20 -17.03 3.26
N LEU A 264 -10.23 -16.30 3.68
CA LEU A 264 -10.17 -14.86 3.95
C LEU A 264 -9.18 -14.56 5.09
N VAL A 265 -9.21 -15.31 6.18
CA VAL A 265 -8.29 -15.15 7.32
C VAL A 265 -6.84 -15.43 6.91
N ALA A 266 -6.60 -16.54 6.20
CA ALA A 266 -5.25 -17.00 5.88
C ALA A 266 -4.52 -16.07 4.89
N THR A 267 -5.26 -15.43 3.97
CA THR A 267 -4.69 -14.56 2.93
C THR A 267 -4.64 -13.09 3.32
N SER A 268 -5.36 -12.67 4.37
CA SER A 268 -5.50 -11.27 4.75
C SER A 268 -4.33 -10.73 5.59
N ILE A 269 -4.03 -9.44 5.42
CA ILE A 269 -3.14 -8.69 6.32
C ILE A 269 -3.83 -8.32 7.65
N HIS A 270 -5.15 -8.15 7.67
CA HIS A 270 -5.84 -7.57 8.84
C HIS A 270 -5.75 -8.46 10.08
N PRO A 271 -5.95 -9.80 10.01
CA PRO A 271 -5.70 -10.69 11.14
C PRO A 271 -4.22 -10.76 11.55
N VAL A 272 -3.28 -10.55 10.62
CA VAL A 272 -1.84 -10.48 10.91
C VAL A 272 -1.55 -9.25 11.76
N THR A 273 -2.03 -8.07 11.32
CA THR A 273 -1.85 -6.80 12.05
C THR A 273 -2.52 -6.83 13.42
N ALA A 274 -3.67 -7.51 13.54
CA ALA A 274 -4.34 -7.72 14.82
C ALA A 274 -3.63 -8.73 15.73
N GLY A 275 -2.72 -9.55 15.20
CA GLY A 275 -1.97 -10.56 15.95
C GLY A 275 -2.79 -11.81 16.29
N VAL A 276 -3.82 -12.14 15.49
CA VAL A 276 -4.76 -13.24 15.78
C VAL A 276 -4.89 -14.27 14.65
N GLN A 277 -4.12 -14.11 13.55
CA GLN A 277 -4.28 -14.93 12.35
C GLN A 277 -4.17 -16.44 12.62
N GLU A 278 -3.10 -16.88 13.29
CA GLU A 278 -2.83 -18.29 13.57
C GLU A 278 -3.87 -18.89 14.54
N ASP A 279 -4.22 -18.16 15.59
CA ASP A 279 -5.24 -18.59 16.56
C ASP A 279 -6.63 -18.73 15.91
N LEU A 280 -6.98 -17.79 15.04
CA LEU A 280 -8.26 -17.81 14.33
C LEU A 280 -8.31 -18.94 13.29
N MET A 281 -7.23 -19.17 12.53
CA MET A 281 -7.14 -20.32 11.63
C MET A 281 -7.23 -21.64 12.41
N SER A 282 -6.48 -21.76 13.51
CA SER A 282 -6.50 -22.93 14.39
C SER A 282 -7.92 -23.22 14.88
N PHE A 283 -8.62 -22.19 15.33
CA PHE A 283 -10.01 -22.30 15.80
C PHE A 283 -10.96 -22.74 14.69
N LEU A 284 -10.91 -22.13 13.50
CA LEU A 284 -11.75 -22.49 12.36
C LEU A 284 -11.53 -23.94 11.92
N LEU A 285 -10.27 -24.38 11.85
CA LEU A 285 -9.92 -25.78 11.53
C LEU A 285 -10.45 -26.75 12.59
N ALA A 286 -10.33 -26.42 13.88
CA ALA A 286 -10.88 -27.21 14.97
C ALA A 286 -12.42 -27.31 14.91
N ARG A 287 -13.08 -26.37 14.23
CA ARG A 287 -14.52 -26.35 13.97
C ARG A 287 -14.91 -26.98 12.63
N GLY A 288 -13.97 -27.58 11.91
CA GLY A 288 -14.22 -28.33 10.69
C GLY A 288 -14.04 -27.55 9.39
N ALA A 289 -13.46 -26.34 9.42
CA ALA A 289 -13.15 -25.61 8.20
C ALA A 289 -12.23 -26.45 7.29
N SER A 290 -12.56 -26.53 6.01
CA SER A 290 -11.77 -27.30 5.04
C SER A 290 -10.68 -26.44 4.40
N VAL A 291 -9.45 -26.97 4.38
CA VAL A 291 -8.34 -26.36 3.63
C VAL A 291 -8.55 -26.48 2.12
N GLY A 292 -9.30 -27.51 1.67
CA GLY A 292 -9.44 -27.88 0.24
C GLY A 292 -10.67 -27.30 -0.47
N THR A 293 -11.64 -26.72 0.25
CA THR A 293 -12.82 -26.05 -0.35
C THR A 293 -12.50 -24.64 -0.85
N ALA A 294 -11.44 -24.04 -0.32
CA ALA A 294 -10.74 -22.93 -0.92
C ALA A 294 -9.94 -23.42 -2.14
N LYS A 295 -10.65 -23.87 -3.18
CA LYS A 295 -10.13 -23.62 -4.53
C LYS A 295 -9.76 -22.15 -4.52
N GLY A 296 -8.53 -21.82 -4.90
CA GLY A 296 -8.26 -20.43 -5.17
C GLY A 296 -9.33 -19.93 -6.13
N THR A 297 -9.47 -18.63 -6.15
CA THR A 297 -10.03 -17.96 -7.32
C THR A 297 -9.37 -18.55 -8.58
N GLU A 298 -9.90 -18.30 -9.78
CA GLU A 298 -9.23 -18.77 -11.02
C GLU A 298 -7.71 -18.46 -11.07
N ALA A 299 -7.22 -17.54 -10.23
CA ALA A 299 -5.81 -17.22 -10.03
C ALA A 299 -4.93 -18.23 -9.26
N TRP A 300 -5.44 -19.08 -8.34
CA TRP A 300 -4.57 -19.93 -7.49
C TRP A 300 -5.01 -21.39 -7.40
N SER A 301 -4.05 -22.33 -7.45
CA SER A 301 -4.33 -23.78 -7.38
C SER A 301 -4.72 -24.28 -5.98
N SER A 302 -4.32 -23.56 -4.92
CA SER A 302 -4.61 -23.93 -3.52
C SER A 302 -4.62 -22.71 -2.58
N LEU A 303 -5.23 -22.86 -1.40
CA LEU A 303 -5.19 -21.84 -0.35
C LEU A 303 -3.76 -21.49 0.10
N ILE A 304 -2.86 -22.48 0.14
CA ILE A 304 -1.46 -22.28 0.52
C ILE A 304 -0.76 -21.39 -0.50
N ASN A 305 -1.00 -21.60 -1.80
CA ASN A 305 -0.47 -20.73 -2.86
C ASN A 305 -1.09 -19.34 -2.80
N GLY A 306 -2.39 -19.22 -2.47
CA GLY A 306 -3.03 -17.95 -2.16
C GLY A 306 -2.36 -17.21 -0.99
N CYS A 307 -1.91 -17.92 0.05
CA CYS A 307 -1.15 -17.34 1.15
C CYS A 307 0.21 -16.82 0.66
N HIS A 308 0.94 -17.60 -0.15
CA HIS A 308 2.22 -17.16 -0.71
C HIS A 308 2.09 -15.90 -1.55
N ALA A 309 1.12 -15.87 -2.48
CA ALA A 309 0.86 -14.74 -3.35
C ALA A 309 0.47 -13.44 -2.60
N ASN A 310 -0.01 -13.55 -1.36
CA ASN A 310 -0.38 -12.42 -0.51
C ASN A 310 0.68 -12.10 0.57
N GLY A 311 1.89 -12.66 0.48
CA GLY A 311 2.95 -12.44 1.46
C GLY A 311 2.64 -13.04 2.85
N ARG A 312 1.81 -14.10 2.91
CA ARG A 312 1.36 -14.78 4.14
C ARG A 312 2.10 -16.09 4.35
N GLY A 313 3.43 -16.09 4.23
CA GLY A 313 4.27 -17.29 4.36
C GLY A 313 4.09 -18.05 5.67
N LYS A 314 3.82 -17.36 6.80
CA LYS A 314 3.50 -18.01 8.09
C LYS A 314 2.17 -18.78 8.05
N ALA A 315 1.12 -18.18 7.49
CA ALA A 315 -0.16 -18.86 7.30
C ALA A 315 -0.02 -20.05 6.35
N ALA A 316 0.74 -19.88 5.27
CA ALA A 316 1.04 -20.95 4.32
C ALA A 316 1.71 -22.15 5.04
N GLN A 317 2.73 -21.89 5.87
CA GLN A 317 3.40 -22.90 6.69
C GLN A 317 2.43 -23.58 7.66
N PHE A 318 1.65 -22.80 8.40
CA PHE A 318 0.68 -23.30 9.38
C PHE A 318 -0.33 -24.26 8.75
N LEU A 319 -0.85 -23.90 7.56
CA LEU A 319 -1.78 -24.73 6.80
C LEU A 319 -1.10 -25.97 6.21
N ALA A 320 0.11 -25.85 5.68
CA ALA A 320 0.84 -26.97 5.08
C ALA A 320 1.16 -28.10 6.07
N GLU A 321 1.29 -27.80 7.36
CA GLU A 321 1.44 -28.79 8.43
C GLU A 321 0.18 -29.64 8.67
N ARG A 322 -0.98 -29.16 8.20
CA ARG A 322 -2.31 -29.73 8.47
C ARG A 322 -3.06 -30.14 7.19
N ALA A 323 -2.59 -29.72 6.02
CA ALA A 323 -3.21 -29.99 4.73
C ALA A 323 -2.81 -31.37 4.18
N PRO A 324 -3.76 -32.15 3.64
CA PRO A 324 -3.44 -33.38 2.93
C PRO A 324 -2.90 -33.06 1.54
N GLY A 325 -1.58 -33.24 1.36
CA GLY A 325 -0.91 -33.08 0.08
C GLY A 325 -0.60 -31.63 -0.28
N LEU A 326 0.59 -31.42 -0.82
CA LEU A 326 1.05 -30.13 -1.34
C LEU A 326 1.35 -30.33 -2.82
N ASP A 327 1.02 -29.36 -3.67
CA ASP A 327 1.59 -29.30 -5.01
C ASP A 327 3.05 -28.80 -4.95
N LEU A 328 3.75 -28.83 -6.08
CA LEU A 328 5.17 -28.45 -6.13
C LEU A 328 5.40 -26.99 -5.70
N GLU A 329 4.51 -26.08 -6.09
CA GLU A 329 4.58 -24.67 -5.74
C GLU A 329 4.47 -24.47 -4.23
N ALA A 330 3.42 -25.02 -3.62
CA ALA A 330 3.16 -24.92 -2.19
C ALA A 330 4.31 -25.56 -1.40
N ALA A 331 4.71 -26.77 -1.76
CA ALA A 331 5.79 -27.49 -1.09
C ALA A 331 7.11 -26.71 -1.11
N ALA A 332 7.42 -26.06 -2.24
CA ALA A 332 8.62 -25.27 -2.36
C ALA A 332 8.56 -23.98 -1.52
N GLY A 333 7.43 -23.27 -1.52
CA GLY A 333 7.24 -22.04 -0.73
C GLY A 333 7.31 -22.27 0.78
N VAL A 334 6.75 -23.39 1.27
CA VAL A 334 6.86 -23.77 2.70
C VAL A 334 8.16 -24.50 3.04
N GLY A 335 9.03 -24.78 2.06
CA GLY A 335 10.33 -25.40 2.31
C GLY A 335 10.28 -26.91 2.58
N ARG A 336 9.21 -27.60 2.18
CA ARG A 336 9.06 -29.06 2.31
C ARG A 336 9.83 -29.78 1.21
N LEU A 337 11.16 -29.76 1.32
CA LEU A 337 12.07 -30.37 0.35
C LEU A 337 11.79 -31.86 0.14
N ASP A 338 11.38 -32.58 1.19
CA ASP A 338 10.94 -33.97 1.12
C ASP A 338 9.81 -34.17 0.11
N VAL A 339 8.83 -33.25 0.10
CA VAL A 339 7.69 -33.27 -0.82
C VAL A 339 8.10 -32.78 -2.20
N VAL A 340 8.88 -31.70 -2.29
CA VAL A 340 9.42 -31.16 -3.56
C VAL A 340 10.13 -32.27 -4.35
N LYS A 341 10.96 -33.09 -3.70
CA LYS A 341 11.67 -34.21 -4.34
C LYS A 341 10.74 -35.25 -4.99
N THR A 342 9.51 -35.40 -4.50
CA THR A 342 8.56 -36.39 -5.04
C THR A 342 8.03 -36.02 -6.42
N PHE A 343 8.14 -34.75 -6.82
CA PHE A 343 7.75 -34.26 -8.15
C PHE A 343 8.81 -34.48 -9.22
N PHE A 344 9.96 -35.05 -8.87
CA PHE A 344 11.04 -35.33 -9.80
C PHE A 344 11.28 -36.83 -9.93
N THR A 345 11.63 -37.27 -11.13
CA THR A 345 12.15 -38.62 -11.37
C THR A 345 13.59 -38.75 -10.84
N PRO A 346 14.13 -39.96 -10.65
CA PRO A 346 15.52 -40.15 -10.22
C PRO A 346 16.54 -39.46 -11.15
N ASP A 347 16.29 -39.44 -12.46
CA ASP A 347 17.09 -38.72 -13.47
C ASP A 347 16.87 -37.20 -13.48
N GLY A 348 15.98 -36.68 -12.61
CA GLY A 348 15.82 -35.26 -12.36
C GLY A 348 14.82 -34.54 -13.24
N LYS A 349 14.04 -35.27 -14.04
CA LYS A 349 12.96 -34.69 -14.84
C LYS A 349 11.73 -34.45 -13.99
N LEU A 350 10.98 -33.42 -14.33
CA LEU A 350 9.69 -33.17 -13.72
C LEU A 350 8.71 -34.29 -14.08
N ARG A 351 7.94 -34.77 -13.10
CA ARG A 351 6.89 -35.77 -13.30
C ARG A 351 5.62 -35.11 -13.83
N GLU A 352 4.73 -35.90 -14.44
CA GLU A 352 3.47 -35.42 -15.04
C GLU A 352 2.50 -34.76 -14.07
N ASN A 353 2.63 -35.02 -12.76
CA ASN A 353 1.81 -34.41 -11.71
C ASN A 353 2.32 -33.03 -11.25
N ALA A 354 3.33 -32.47 -11.92
CA ALA A 354 3.80 -31.11 -11.74
C ALA A 354 4.11 -30.44 -13.08
N THR A 355 3.99 -29.12 -13.12
CA THR A 355 4.26 -28.31 -14.30
C THR A 355 5.50 -27.45 -14.12
N GLU A 356 6.15 -27.07 -15.24
CA GLU A 356 7.25 -26.11 -15.19
C GLU A 356 6.83 -24.78 -14.58
N GLN A 357 5.57 -24.38 -14.78
CA GLN A 357 5.04 -23.18 -14.16
C GLN A 357 5.01 -23.33 -12.64
N GLN A 358 4.48 -24.42 -12.09
CA GLN A 358 4.54 -24.68 -10.65
C GLN A 358 5.97 -24.74 -10.09
N MET A 359 6.93 -25.25 -10.87
CA MET A 359 8.35 -25.25 -10.49
C MET A 359 8.92 -23.83 -10.41
N LYS A 360 8.69 -23.00 -11.45
CA LYS A 360 9.04 -21.57 -11.44
C LYS A 360 8.35 -20.87 -10.28
N ASP A 361 7.12 -21.28 -9.99
CA ASP A 361 6.29 -20.66 -9.00
C ASP A 361 6.76 -20.93 -7.58
N GLY A 362 7.02 -22.20 -7.30
CA GLY A 362 7.68 -22.64 -6.09
C GLY A 362 9.06 -22.04 -5.92
N PHE A 363 9.84 -21.89 -7.01
CA PHE A 363 11.16 -21.25 -6.95
C PHE A 363 11.09 -19.78 -6.52
N THR A 364 10.10 -19.03 -7.01
CA THR A 364 9.82 -17.65 -6.55
C THR A 364 9.62 -17.61 -5.03
N TRP A 365 8.70 -18.42 -4.52
CA TRP A 365 8.36 -18.44 -3.09
C TRP A 365 9.51 -18.97 -2.24
N ALA A 366 10.23 -19.99 -2.71
CA ALA A 366 11.41 -20.50 -2.02
C ALA A 366 12.50 -19.43 -1.90
N CYS A 367 12.67 -18.57 -2.90
CA CYS A 367 13.59 -17.43 -2.83
C CYS A 367 13.08 -16.36 -1.85
N GLU A 368 11.82 -15.95 -1.98
CA GLU A 368 11.21 -14.89 -1.14
C GLU A 368 11.17 -15.26 0.34
N TYR A 369 10.90 -16.53 0.69
CA TYR A 369 10.80 -17.01 2.07
C TYR A 369 12.06 -17.69 2.58
N GLY A 370 13.16 -17.65 1.83
CA GLY A 370 14.47 -18.12 2.31
C GLY A 370 14.56 -19.64 2.48
N ARG A 371 13.87 -20.41 1.63
CA ARG A 371 13.91 -21.88 1.64
C ARG A 371 15.15 -22.38 0.90
N THR A 372 16.33 -22.08 1.45
CA THR A 372 17.63 -22.23 0.78
C THR A 372 17.87 -23.64 0.24
N GLU A 373 17.49 -24.70 0.98
CA GLU A 373 17.68 -26.08 0.52
C GLU A 373 16.79 -26.42 -0.70
N VAL A 374 15.58 -25.87 -0.75
CA VAL A 374 14.69 -26.01 -1.92
C VAL A 374 15.25 -25.24 -3.11
N VAL A 375 15.73 -24.02 -2.90
CA VAL A 375 16.36 -23.21 -3.96
C VAL A 375 17.56 -23.96 -4.56
N ASP A 376 18.48 -24.45 -3.73
CA ASP A 376 19.64 -25.20 -4.23
C ASP A 376 19.23 -26.49 -4.95
N PHE A 377 18.24 -27.21 -4.42
CA PHE A 377 17.73 -28.42 -5.10
C PHE A 377 17.14 -28.10 -6.48
N LEU A 378 16.28 -27.07 -6.60
CA LEU A 378 15.66 -26.72 -7.87
C LEU A 378 16.68 -26.25 -8.91
N LEU A 379 17.71 -25.50 -8.50
CA LEU A 379 18.84 -25.12 -9.36
C LEU A 379 19.59 -26.36 -9.88
N HIS A 380 19.82 -27.37 -9.02
CA HIS A 380 20.39 -28.66 -9.45
C HIS A 380 19.48 -29.46 -10.40
N ARG A 381 18.17 -29.22 -10.38
CA ARG A 381 17.20 -29.84 -11.30
C ARG A 381 16.96 -29.01 -12.57
N GLY A 382 17.85 -28.08 -12.88
CA GLY A 382 17.82 -27.33 -14.13
C GLY A 382 16.99 -26.05 -14.07
N MET A 383 16.56 -25.60 -12.88
CA MET A 383 16.03 -24.25 -12.74
C MET A 383 17.13 -23.24 -13.10
N ASP A 384 16.86 -22.38 -14.08
CA ASP A 384 17.79 -21.33 -14.47
C ASP A 384 17.81 -20.21 -13.43
N ALA A 385 19.00 -19.90 -12.89
CA ALA A 385 19.19 -18.81 -11.93
C ALA A 385 18.92 -17.41 -12.52
N ALA A 386 18.97 -17.28 -13.85
CA ALA A 386 18.64 -16.07 -14.59
C ALA A 386 17.16 -16.02 -15.05
N ALA A 387 16.35 -17.04 -14.72
CA ALA A 387 14.96 -17.07 -15.14
C ALA A 387 14.19 -15.83 -14.67
N LYS A 388 13.43 -15.26 -15.60
CA LYS A 388 12.41 -14.27 -15.30
C LYS A 388 11.20 -14.98 -14.69
N LEU A 389 10.89 -14.61 -13.45
CA LEU A 389 9.80 -15.16 -12.65
C LEU A 389 8.56 -14.26 -12.72
N ARG A 390 7.51 -14.62 -11.98
CA ARG A 390 6.25 -13.85 -11.90
C ARG A 390 6.48 -12.43 -11.36
N HIS A 391 5.51 -11.55 -11.65
CA HIS A 391 5.40 -10.15 -11.21
C HIS A 391 6.28 -9.12 -11.93
N HIS A 392 6.54 -9.30 -13.24
CA HIS A 392 7.28 -8.37 -14.11
C HIS A 392 8.81 -8.57 -14.13
N GLY A 393 9.27 -9.79 -14.44
CA GLY A 393 10.65 -10.01 -14.88
C GLY A 393 11.70 -10.12 -13.76
N GLN A 394 11.29 -10.20 -12.50
CA GLN A 394 12.19 -10.41 -11.37
C GLN A 394 12.86 -11.78 -11.47
N THR A 395 14.08 -11.87 -10.94
CA THR A 395 14.82 -13.13 -10.77
C THR A 395 14.73 -13.63 -9.33
N GLY A 396 15.17 -14.86 -9.07
CA GLY A 396 15.26 -15.37 -7.69
C GLY A 396 16.09 -14.47 -6.76
N LEU A 397 17.09 -13.76 -7.31
CA LEU A 397 17.95 -12.85 -6.54
C LEU A 397 17.21 -11.59 -6.07
N HIS A 398 16.23 -11.10 -6.85
CA HIS A 398 15.35 -10.00 -6.41
C HIS A 398 14.51 -10.43 -5.21
N TRP A 399 13.87 -11.60 -5.29
CA TRP A 399 13.02 -12.13 -4.22
C TRP A 399 13.80 -12.47 -2.96
N ALA A 400 14.98 -13.10 -3.09
CA ALA A 400 15.85 -13.35 -1.94
C ALA A 400 16.40 -12.06 -1.32
N GLY A 401 16.66 -11.04 -2.14
CA GLY A 401 17.03 -9.70 -1.68
C GLY A 401 15.91 -9.01 -0.90
N TYR A 402 14.69 -9.06 -1.42
CA TYR A 402 13.47 -8.54 -0.80
C TYR A 402 13.13 -9.20 0.53
N GLY A 403 13.26 -10.53 0.61
CA GLY A 403 13.06 -11.27 1.86
C GLY A 403 14.19 -11.12 2.87
N GLY A 404 15.35 -10.59 2.47
CA GLY A 404 16.52 -10.42 3.33
C GLY A 404 17.24 -11.74 3.64
N HIS A 405 17.26 -12.70 2.71
CA HIS A 405 17.76 -14.05 2.92
C HIS A 405 19.20 -14.26 2.40
N ALA A 406 20.19 -13.91 3.23
CA ALA A 406 21.60 -13.93 2.87
C ALA A 406 22.11 -15.30 2.38
N ASP A 407 21.66 -16.41 2.97
CA ASP A 407 22.09 -17.75 2.55
C ASP A 407 21.55 -18.13 1.17
N THR A 408 20.29 -17.80 0.89
CA THR A 408 19.69 -17.96 -0.44
C THR A 408 20.37 -17.07 -1.48
N VAL A 409 20.68 -15.81 -1.14
CA VAL A 409 21.47 -14.90 -1.99
C VAL A 409 22.82 -15.53 -2.34
N ARG A 410 23.53 -16.11 -1.35
CA ARG A 410 24.81 -16.78 -1.58
C ARG A 410 24.70 -17.96 -2.55
N VAL A 411 23.70 -18.83 -2.38
CA VAL A 411 23.46 -19.96 -3.28
C VAL A 411 23.19 -19.46 -4.71
N LEU A 412 22.34 -18.46 -4.88
CA LEU A 412 22.02 -17.89 -6.19
C LEU A 412 23.26 -17.29 -6.88
N LEU A 413 24.08 -16.54 -6.14
CA LEU A 413 25.33 -15.96 -6.66
C LEU A 413 26.37 -17.04 -7.03
N GLN A 414 26.46 -18.12 -6.26
CA GLN A 414 27.30 -19.28 -6.61
C GLN A 414 26.84 -19.96 -7.90
N ARG A 415 25.56 -19.85 -8.26
CA ARG A 415 25.00 -20.27 -9.56
C ARG A 415 25.01 -19.18 -10.62
N GLN A 416 25.84 -18.15 -10.43
CA GLN A 416 26.02 -17.05 -11.38
C GLN A 416 24.72 -16.31 -11.71
N ALA A 417 23.78 -16.22 -10.75
CA ALA A 417 22.60 -15.39 -10.90
C ALA A 417 23.02 -13.93 -11.25
N PRO A 418 22.38 -13.30 -12.24
CA PRO A 418 22.77 -11.96 -12.70
C PRO A 418 22.53 -10.91 -11.60
N VAL A 419 23.61 -10.44 -10.98
CA VAL A 419 23.58 -9.52 -9.83
C VAL A 419 22.97 -8.15 -10.14
N ASN A 420 23.05 -7.72 -11.39
CA ASN A 420 22.51 -6.44 -11.89
C ASN A 420 21.32 -6.64 -12.86
N ALA A 421 20.64 -7.78 -12.81
CA ALA A 421 19.40 -7.95 -13.58
C ALA A 421 18.40 -6.85 -13.19
N LYS A 422 17.65 -6.35 -14.16
CA LYS A 422 16.61 -5.36 -13.93
C LYS A 422 15.25 -6.00 -14.11
N ASP A 423 14.34 -5.75 -13.18
CA ASP A 423 12.93 -6.05 -13.39
C ASP A 423 12.33 -5.20 -14.52
N ASP A 424 11.17 -5.63 -15.02
CA ASP A 424 10.46 -4.98 -16.12
C ASP A 424 9.48 -3.90 -15.63
N ALA A 425 9.22 -3.78 -14.32
CA ALA A 425 8.23 -2.86 -13.75
C ALA A 425 8.80 -1.47 -13.43
N PHE A 426 9.94 -1.44 -12.76
CA PHE A 426 10.59 -0.22 -12.27
C PHE A 426 12.07 -0.16 -12.70
N GLY A 427 12.58 -1.20 -13.36
CA GLY A 427 14.01 -1.32 -13.66
C GLY A 427 14.85 -1.55 -12.41
N GLY A 428 14.22 -2.02 -11.32
CA GLY A 428 14.89 -2.26 -10.04
C GLY A 428 15.86 -3.44 -10.13
N THR A 429 17.01 -3.30 -9.47
CA THR A 429 18.00 -4.38 -9.34
C THR A 429 17.78 -5.18 -8.06
N PRO A 430 18.38 -6.38 -7.90
CA PRO A 430 18.34 -7.10 -6.63
C PRO A 430 18.80 -6.27 -5.43
N LEU A 431 19.82 -5.42 -5.62
CA LEU A 431 20.28 -4.48 -4.59
C LEU A 431 19.23 -3.41 -4.29
N GLY A 432 18.60 -2.84 -5.34
CA GLY A 432 17.49 -1.90 -5.19
C GLY A 432 16.30 -2.49 -4.42
N TRP A 433 15.93 -3.75 -4.71
CA TRP A 433 14.87 -4.47 -3.99
C TRP A 433 15.22 -4.70 -2.50
N ALA A 434 16.47 -5.09 -2.20
CA ALA A 434 16.92 -5.26 -0.82
C ALA A 434 16.89 -3.93 -0.03
N LEU A 435 17.31 -2.82 -0.66
CA LEU A 435 17.27 -1.49 -0.05
C LEU A 435 15.83 -0.98 0.14
N TYR A 436 14.96 -1.18 -0.85
CA TYR A 436 13.54 -0.86 -0.74
C TYR A 436 12.88 -1.62 0.42
N ALA A 437 13.14 -2.94 0.51
CA ALA A 437 12.62 -3.78 1.57
C ALA A 437 13.08 -3.32 2.96
N TRP A 438 14.40 -3.10 3.13
CA TRP A 438 14.98 -2.54 4.35
C TRP A 438 14.42 -1.14 4.69
N GLY A 439 14.13 -0.34 3.67
CA GLY A 439 13.61 1.02 3.78
C GLY A 439 12.24 1.11 4.44
N GLY A 440 11.40 0.10 4.24
CA GLY A 440 10.00 0.10 4.69
C GLY A 440 9.06 -0.71 3.79
N GLY A 441 9.54 -1.17 2.62
CA GLY A 441 8.71 -1.85 1.63
C GLY A 441 8.64 -3.38 1.74
N GLY A 442 9.35 -3.98 2.69
CA GLY A 442 9.51 -5.43 2.79
C GLY A 442 9.29 -5.99 4.20
N PRO A 443 9.33 -7.33 4.32
CA PRO A 443 9.15 -8.00 5.61
C PRO A 443 10.24 -7.57 6.59
N ASP A 444 9.87 -7.35 7.86
CA ASP A 444 10.78 -6.95 8.93
C ASP A 444 11.68 -5.75 8.56
N ALA A 445 11.09 -4.71 7.95
CA ALA A 445 11.82 -3.51 7.52
C ALA A 445 12.70 -2.93 8.65
N GLY A 446 13.93 -2.54 8.29
CA GLY A 446 14.95 -2.11 9.25
C GLY A 446 15.69 -3.25 9.98
N SER A 447 15.37 -4.52 9.70
CA SER A 447 16.09 -5.66 10.30
C SER A 447 17.55 -5.75 9.87
N ASP A 448 18.39 -6.22 10.79
CA ASP A 448 19.83 -6.43 10.61
C ASP A 448 20.18 -7.39 9.48
N ARG A 449 19.26 -8.28 9.08
CA ARG A 449 19.51 -9.27 8.02
C ARG A 449 19.82 -8.65 6.67
N TYR A 450 19.29 -7.45 6.40
CA TYR A 450 19.50 -6.77 5.13
C TYR A 450 20.92 -6.27 4.93
N TYR A 451 21.66 -5.92 6.00
CA TYR A 451 23.06 -5.50 5.87
C TYR A 451 23.93 -6.61 5.26
N ALA A 452 23.68 -7.87 5.65
CA ALA A 452 24.40 -9.02 5.11
C ALA A 452 24.06 -9.24 3.62
N VAL A 453 22.79 -9.12 3.25
CA VAL A 453 22.33 -9.21 1.85
C VAL A 453 22.97 -8.13 0.99
N VAL A 454 22.90 -6.87 1.42
CA VAL A 454 23.48 -5.74 0.69
C VAL A 454 24.97 -5.93 0.48
N ASN A 455 25.70 -6.31 1.54
CA ASN A 455 27.14 -6.59 1.44
C ASN A 455 27.43 -7.71 0.44
N LEU A 456 26.70 -8.83 0.49
CA LEU A 456 26.88 -9.95 -0.46
C LEU A 456 26.65 -9.51 -1.91
N LEU A 457 25.62 -8.71 -2.18
CA LEU A 457 25.33 -8.21 -3.52
C LEU A 457 26.43 -7.26 -4.02
N VAL A 458 26.86 -6.31 -3.18
CA VAL A 458 27.95 -5.38 -3.53
C VAL A 458 29.27 -6.12 -3.76
N ALA A 459 29.61 -7.08 -2.90
CA ALA A 459 30.79 -7.92 -3.05
C ALA A 459 30.75 -8.76 -4.35
N ALA A 460 29.55 -9.11 -4.82
CA ALA A 460 29.35 -9.79 -6.10
C ALA A 460 29.30 -8.85 -7.32
N GLY A 461 29.54 -7.55 -7.14
CA GLY A 461 29.58 -6.57 -8.21
C GLY A 461 28.24 -5.89 -8.52
N ALA A 462 27.31 -5.85 -7.56
CA ALA A 462 26.11 -5.02 -7.69
C ALA A 462 26.50 -3.54 -7.85
N THR A 463 25.90 -2.86 -8.82
CA THR A 463 26.07 -1.42 -9.00
C THR A 463 25.35 -0.66 -7.91
N VAL A 464 26.07 0.15 -7.14
CA VAL A 464 25.48 1.09 -6.17
C VAL A 464 25.12 2.37 -6.91
N GLU A 465 23.84 2.73 -6.90
CA GLU A 465 23.37 3.95 -7.59
C GLU A 465 23.75 5.20 -6.78
N GLU A 466 24.31 6.20 -7.46
CA GLU A 466 24.79 7.44 -6.81
C GLU A 466 23.67 8.17 -6.06
N GLU A 467 22.44 8.09 -6.56
CA GLU A 467 21.27 8.73 -5.95
C GLU A 467 20.94 8.23 -4.54
N TRP A 468 21.30 6.99 -4.20
CA TRP A 468 21.10 6.44 -2.85
C TRP A 468 22.04 7.09 -1.83
N LEU A 469 23.18 7.62 -2.29
CA LEU A 469 24.21 8.25 -1.45
C LEU A 469 24.20 9.79 -1.56
N ALA A 470 23.61 10.35 -2.61
CA ALA A 470 23.65 11.78 -2.90
C ALA A 470 22.90 12.65 -1.87
N GLU A 471 23.53 13.76 -1.43
CA GLU A 471 22.87 14.84 -0.70
C GLU A 471 22.05 15.71 -1.65
N THR A 472 20.73 15.48 -1.70
CA THR A 472 19.82 16.33 -2.47
C THR A 472 18.81 17.03 -1.56
N GLU A 473 18.47 18.29 -1.86
CA GLU A 473 17.47 19.09 -1.12
C GLU A 473 16.07 18.45 -1.08
N ARG A 474 15.82 17.46 -1.96
CA ARG A 474 14.60 16.64 -2.01
C ARG A 474 14.93 15.15 -2.01
N GLY A 475 15.85 14.71 -1.15
CA GLY A 475 16.22 13.30 -1.06
C GLY A 475 14.98 12.40 -0.87
N LEU A 476 14.89 11.34 -1.69
CA LEU A 476 13.91 10.27 -1.47
C LEU A 476 14.04 9.75 -0.03
N PRO A 477 12.93 9.43 0.68
CA PRO A 477 12.98 8.99 2.07
C PRO A 477 13.97 7.84 2.33
N LEU A 478 14.10 6.91 1.37
CA LEU A 478 15.07 5.81 1.43
C LEU A 478 16.52 6.32 1.40
N ALA A 479 16.88 7.22 0.48
CA ALA A 479 18.25 7.75 0.38
C ALA A 479 18.66 8.50 1.66
N LYS A 480 17.73 9.26 2.26
CA LYS A 480 17.94 9.88 3.58
C LYS A 480 18.22 8.82 4.65
N LYS A 481 17.38 7.78 4.73
CA LYS A 481 17.54 6.68 5.70
C LYS A 481 18.88 5.96 5.53
N ILE A 482 19.30 5.67 4.29
CA ILE A 482 20.60 5.08 3.99
C ILE A 482 21.74 5.94 4.55
N ARG A 483 21.72 7.25 4.31
CA ARG A 483 22.79 8.16 4.77
C ARG A 483 22.88 8.25 6.29
N GLU A 484 21.74 8.18 6.97
CA GLU A 484 21.64 8.23 8.43
C GLU A 484 22.03 6.89 9.10
N ASP A 485 22.04 5.78 8.36
CA ASP A 485 22.43 4.47 8.86
C ASP A 485 23.88 4.10 8.48
N ALA A 486 24.78 4.19 9.47
CA ALA A 486 26.19 3.90 9.28
C ALA A 486 26.47 2.44 8.85
N ARG A 487 25.65 1.48 9.29
CA ARG A 487 25.82 0.06 8.93
C ARG A 487 25.43 -0.18 7.48
N MET A 488 24.36 0.47 7.01
CA MET A 488 23.93 0.37 5.61
C MET A 488 24.96 1.00 4.68
N ARG A 489 25.49 2.18 5.03
CA ARG A 489 26.59 2.80 4.29
C ARG A 489 27.81 1.91 4.22
N ALA A 490 28.20 1.29 5.33
CA ALA A 490 29.32 0.36 5.37
C ALA A 490 29.05 -0.86 4.47
N ALA A 491 27.83 -1.42 4.50
CA ALA A 491 27.44 -2.53 3.63
C ALA A 491 27.46 -2.16 2.14
N LEU A 492 27.17 -0.90 1.80
CA LEU A 492 27.26 -0.36 0.44
C LEU A 492 28.70 -0.04 0.00
N GLY A 493 29.69 -0.22 0.87
CA GLY A 493 31.08 0.16 0.59
C GLY A 493 31.34 1.67 0.63
N ALA A 494 30.40 2.48 1.14
CA ALA A 494 30.51 3.94 1.26
C ALA A 494 31.22 4.38 2.55
N GLY A 495 32.27 3.63 2.94
CA GLY A 495 32.99 3.77 4.21
C GLY A 495 34.46 4.11 4.03
N SER A 496 34.75 5.39 3.76
CA SER A 496 35.95 6.09 4.23
C SER A 496 35.64 7.56 4.38
#